data_AF-A0AAU8SPW9-F1
#
_entry.id   AF-A0AAU8SPW9-F1
#
_cell.length_a   1.000
_cell.length_b   1.000
_cell.length_c   1.000
_cell.angle_alpha   90.00
_cell.angle_beta   90.00
_cell.angle_gamma   90.00
#
_symmetry.space_group_name_H-M   'P 1'
#
loop_
_entity.id
_entity.type
_entity.pdbx_description
1 polymer ?
#
loop_
_entity_poly.entity_id
_entity_poly.type
_entity_poly.pdbx_seq_one_letter_code
_entity_poly.pdbx_strand_id
1 'polypeptide(L)'
;MREVSMQVGGLHRPAVDGTPTVDARTAPQGVQVDQASRLQAMVERVKSETGIVPSHLIKLQQSAQEHRCLIGIRPVEPIATSLIESGHPTKGFHIKGKSANWGPQAAFICVDQRWSKLENNAERVKKFNGQVESCLRDQYAKKVPLAVSGARLDELLGMGMIDRIKYDAQRNPIAFEARAPSGKIYAFEAKPHATGDGMRYAITHEGRPIEVLAPPKPDAKPLTADYDLLVIAPRVEDLGPQDNVPVPDVAHAVFKARVDRYANPVPEPLRAAYDDPAAFYAKEDKEIGNASPRIRAMIPILNQALVGDGEPVIHHNADAASPAADPTANYPATFALPEPIGRFDEICIVHDAAELAELIAAAKTQGFHVPLNPLWEPEVTSVRREAFTQARERVMSNLLGN
;
A
#
# COMPACT_ATOMS: atom_id res chain seq x y z
N MET A 1 80.47 30.71 14.87
CA MET A 1 79.32 29.82 14.58
C MET A 1 78.15 30.69 14.17
N ARG A 2 77.99 30.83 12.86
CA ARG A 2 76.92 31.55 12.16
C ARG A 2 76.70 30.82 10.84
N GLU A 3 75.44 30.67 10.47
CA GLU A 3 74.94 29.98 9.28
C GLU A 3 75.53 30.53 7.98
N VAL A 4 75.82 29.65 7.01
CA VAL A 4 75.78 29.96 5.58
C VAL A 4 75.38 28.70 4.79
N SER A 5 74.23 28.83 4.11
CA SER A 5 73.88 28.42 2.74
C SER A 5 74.50 27.16 2.10
N MET A 6 73.63 26.27 1.62
CA MET A 6 73.90 25.42 0.46
C MET A 6 72.74 25.50 -0.55
N GLN A 7 73.07 25.88 -1.78
CA GLN A 7 72.25 25.75 -2.99
C GLN A 7 72.53 24.40 -3.68
N VAL A 8 71.49 23.69 -4.11
CA VAL A 8 71.39 22.83 -5.31
C VAL A 8 69.86 22.71 -5.55
N GLY A 9 69.19 22.92 -6.69
CA GLY A 9 69.50 22.78 -8.12
C GLY A 9 68.60 21.69 -8.71
N GLY A 10 67.70 22.01 -9.66
CA GLY A 10 66.91 21.04 -10.45
C GLY A 10 65.48 21.52 -10.77
N LEU A 11 65.24 22.22 -11.90
CA LEU A 11 64.89 21.70 -13.25
C LEU A 11 63.38 21.47 -13.48
N HIS A 12 62.81 22.41 -14.24
CA HIS A 12 61.62 22.39 -15.11
C HIS A 12 60.88 21.06 -15.37
N ARG A 13 59.53 21.10 -15.30
CA ARG A 13 58.58 20.62 -16.34
C ARG A 13 57.17 21.21 -16.11
N PRO A 14 56.30 21.27 -17.14
CA PRO A 14 55.37 22.37 -17.39
C PRO A 14 53.94 22.15 -16.86
N ALA A 15 53.19 23.24 -16.84
CA ALA A 15 51.75 23.27 -16.63
C ALA A 15 51.00 22.44 -17.69
N VAL A 16 50.02 21.65 -17.25
CA VAL A 16 48.98 21.08 -18.09
C VAL A 16 47.63 21.43 -17.47
N ASP A 17 46.82 22.04 -18.32
CA ASP A 17 45.48 22.55 -18.10
C ASP A 17 44.47 21.54 -17.57
N GLY A 18 43.53 22.07 -16.77
CA GLY A 18 42.09 21.87 -17.00
C GLY A 18 41.54 20.46 -16.84
N THR A 19 41.28 20.05 -15.60
CA THR A 19 40.20 19.09 -15.31
C THR A 19 38.92 19.89 -15.03
N PRO A 20 37.83 19.71 -15.79
CA PRO A 20 36.55 20.29 -15.39
C PRO A 20 35.99 19.44 -14.25
N THR A 21 36.00 20.03 -13.06
CA THR A 21 35.13 19.63 -11.95
C THR A 21 33.68 19.68 -12.42
N VAL A 22 33.04 18.52 -12.50
CA VAL A 22 31.59 18.44 -12.74
C VAL A 22 30.91 18.85 -11.44
N ASP A 23 30.52 20.12 -11.37
CA ASP A 23 29.71 20.67 -10.31
C ASP A 23 28.30 20.02 -10.38
N ALA A 24 28.01 19.18 -9.40
CA ALA A 24 26.68 18.68 -9.14
C ALA A 24 25.85 19.81 -8.51
N ARG A 25 25.26 20.69 -9.34
CA ARG A 25 24.10 21.54 -8.99
C ARG A 25 23.74 22.48 -10.15
N THR A 26 22.78 22.05 -10.98
CA THR A 26 21.64 22.81 -11.53
C THR A 26 21.16 22.13 -12.81
N ALA A 27 20.06 21.38 -12.71
CA ALA A 27 19.31 21.00 -13.91
C ALA A 27 18.67 22.27 -14.52
N PRO A 28 18.59 22.42 -15.85
CA PRO A 28 17.98 23.59 -16.47
C PRO A 28 16.50 23.70 -16.07
N GLN A 29 16.06 24.90 -15.67
CA GLN A 29 14.67 25.18 -15.27
C GLN A 29 13.63 24.72 -16.31
N GLY A 30 13.98 24.69 -17.60
CA GLY A 30 13.09 24.21 -18.68
C GLY A 30 12.81 22.69 -18.67
N VAL A 31 13.73 21.86 -18.15
CA VAL A 31 13.55 20.39 -18.12
C VAL A 31 12.68 19.97 -16.93
N GLN A 32 12.80 20.68 -15.79
CA GLN A 32 12.00 20.39 -14.59
C GLN A 32 10.51 20.74 -14.78
N VAL A 33 10.20 21.82 -15.50
CA VAL A 33 8.81 22.23 -15.79
C VAL A 33 8.10 21.20 -16.70
N ASP A 34 8.83 20.60 -17.64
CA ASP A 34 8.32 19.56 -18.54
C ASP A 34 7.99 18.26 -17.78
N GLN A 35 8.90 17.82 -16.90
CA GLN A 35 8.67 16.62 -16.09
C GLN A 35 7.49 16.76 -15.12
N ALA A 36 7.37 17.90 -14.44
CA ALA A 36 6.27 18.14 -13.51
C ALA A 36 4.91 18.18 -14.23
N SER A 37 4.84 18.84 -15.39
CA SER A 37 3.63 18.90 -16.22
C SER A 37 3.22 17.51 -16.73
N ARG A 38 4.21 16.69 -17.13
CA ARG A 38 4.00 15.32 -17.56
C ARG A 38 3.44 14.44 -16.43
N LEU A 39 4.03 14.49 -15.24
CA LEU A 39 3.54 13.72 -14.08
C LEU A 39 2.12 14.16 -13.67
N GLN A 40 1.82 15.45 -13.72
CA GLN A 40 0.46 15.93 -13.47
C GLN A 40 -0.53 15.34 -14.48
N ALA A 41 -0.18 15.33 -15.78
CA ALA A 41 -1.02 14.70 -16.80
C ALA A 41 -1.24 13.20 -16.55
N MET A 42 -0.23 12.49 -16.03
CA MET A 42 -0.38 11.09 -15.62
C MET A 42 -1.34 10.92 -14.45
N VAL A 43 -1.20 11.77 -13.42
CA VAL A 43 -2.12 11.78 -12.27
C VAL A 43 -3.55 12.03 -12.71
N GLU A 44 -3.78 13.00 -13.59
CA GLU A 44 -5.12 13.31 -14.11
C GLU A 44 -5.79 12.11 -14.80
N ARG A 45 -5.00 11.23 -15.43
CA ARG A 45 -5.52 10.01 -16.08
C ARG A 45 -5.90 8.90 -15.10
N VAL A 46 -5.28 8.83 -13.92
CA VAL A 46 -5.47 7.71 -12.98
C VAL A 46 -6.27 8.08 -11.72
N LYS A 47 -6.45 9.39 -11.43
CA LYS A 47 -6.99 9.87 -10.16
C LYS A 47 -8.40 9.36 -9.82
N SER A 48 -9.21 9.02 -10.83
CA SER A 48 -10.57 8.50 -10.63
C SER A 48 -10.62 7.02 -10.24
N GLU A 49 -9.52 6.29 -10.40
CA GLU A 49 -9.49 4.83 -10.26
C GLU A 49 -8.59 4.35 -9.10
N THR A 50 -7.58 5.14 -8.75
CA THR A 50 -6.55 4.76 -7.76
C THR A 50 -7.02 4.79 -6.30
N GLY A 51 -7.83 5.77 -5.92
CA GLY A 51 -8.16 6.07 -4.51
C GLY A 51 -6.99 6.59 -3.66
N ILE A 52 -5.79 6.72 -4.24
CA ILE A 52 -4.66 7.43 -3.63
C ILE A 52 -4.85 8.94 -3.85
N VAL A 53 -4.58 9.73 -2.81
CA VAL A 53 -4.56 11.19 -2.86
C VAL A 53 -3.67 11.67 -4.03
N PRO A 54 -4.16 12.52 -4.94
CA PRO A 54 -3.42 12.91 -6.15
C PRO A 54 -2.01 13.46 -5.89
N SER A 55 -1.85 14.27 -4.84
CA SER A 55 -0.54 14.81 -4.46
C SER A 55 0.43 13.73 -3.96
N HIS A 56 -0.07 12.62 -3.42
CA HIS A 56 0.74 11.49 -2.98
C HIS A 56 1.27 10.68 -4.18
N LEU A 57 0.54 10.60 -5.30
CA LEU A 57 0.98 9.86 -6.49
C LEU A 57 2.29 10.41 -7.08
N ILE A 58 2.41 11.73 -7.15
CA ILE A 58 3.62 12.40 -7.64
C ILE A 58 4.81 12.06 -6.74
N LYS A 59 4.61 12.17 -5.42
CA LYS A 59 5.66 11.87 -4.44
C LYS A 59 6.02 10.38 -4.42
N LEU A 60 5.04 9.50 -4.61
CA LEU A 60 5.25 8.06 -4.72
C LEU A 60 6.12 7.74 -5.94
N GLN A 61 5.84 8.37 -7.08
CA GLN A 61 6.65 8.23 -8.29
C GLN A 61 8.07 8.76 -8.10
N GLN A 62 8.24 9.90 -7.44
CA GLN A 62 9.56 10.45 -7.09
C GLN A 62 10.33 9.48 -6.19
N SER A 63 9.70 8.90 -5.16
CA SER A 63 10.31 7.87 -4.33
C SER A 63 10.66 6.60 -5.11
N ALA A 64 9.81 6.17 -6.05
CA ALA A 64 10.11 5.04 -6.92
C ALA A 64 11.39 5.31 -7.73
N GLN A 65 11.50 6.50 -8.32
CA GLN A 65 12.68 6.94 -9.08
C GLN A 65 13.93 7.03 -8.21
N GLU A 66 13.86 7.70 -7.06
CA GLU A 66 14.98 7.90 -6.13
C GLU A 66 15.54 6.57 -5.60
N HIS A 67 14.65 5.65 -5.22
CA HIS A 67 15.04 4.35 -4.69
C HIS A 67 15.18 3.26 -5.76
N ARG A 68 15.02 3.62 -7.04
CA ARG A 68 15.15 2.71 -8.20
C ARG A 68 14.32 1.43 -8.05
N CYS A 69 13.11 1.57 -7.53
CA CYS A 69 12.19 0.47 -7.27
C CYS A 69 10.85 0.73 -7.95
N LEU A 70 10.19 -0.31 -8.47
CA LEU A 70 8.75 -0.24 -8.74
C LEU A 70 8.03 -0.33 -7.40
N ILE A 71 7.01 0.49 -7.21
CA ILE A 71 6.15 0.45 -6.02
C ILE A 71 4.72 0.25 -6.49
N GLY A 72 4.14 -0.89 -6.13
CA GLY A 72 2.73 -1.20 -6.35
C GLY A 72 1.94 -1.01 -5.07
N ILE A 73 0.76 -0.40 -5.16
CA ILE A 73 -0.23 -0.23 -4.09
C ILE A 73 -1.53 -0.88 -4.55
N ARG A 74 -2.13 -1.67 -3.66
CA ARG A 74 -3.42 -2.31 -3.87
C ARG A 74 -4.55 -1.27 -3.98
N PRO A 75 -5.75 -1.65 -4.46
CA PRO A 75 -6.87 -0.73 -4.60
C PRO A 75 -7.20 -0.04 -3.29
N VAL A 76 -7.24 1.28 -3.32
CA VAL A 76 -7.78 2.11 -2.23
C VAL A 76 -9.18 2.54 -2.64
N GLU A 77 -10.15 2.44 -1.74
CA GLU A 77 -11.51 2.87 -2.05
C GLU A 77 -11.54 4.39 -2.30
N PRO A 78 -12.02 4.90 -3.46
CA PRO A 78 -11.99 6.33 -3.77
C PRO A 78 -12.69 7.23 -2.73
N ILE A 79 -13.66 6.69 -2.01
CA ILE A 79 -14.38 7.39 -0.93
C ILE A 79 -13.50 7.65 0.32
N ALA A 80 -12.34 7.00 0.42
CA ALA A 80 -11.36 7.20 1.47
C ALA A 80 -10.38 8.36 1.16
N THR A 81 -10.21 8.72 -0.12
CA THR A 81 -9.22 9.71 -0.56
C THR A 81 -9.35 11.03 0.19
N SER A 82 -10.56 11.59 0.28
CA SER A 82 -10.81 12.86 0.98
C SER A 82 -10.62 12.77 2.50
N LEU A 83 -10.86 11.59 3.10
CA LEU A 83 -10.56 11.38 4.52
C LEU A 83 -9.05 11.39 4.76
N ILE A 84 -8.28 10.71 3.92
CA ILE A 84 -6.81 10.70 4.00
C ILE A 84 -6.27 12.11 3.78
N GLU A 85 -6.75 12.81 2.74
CA GLU A 85 -6.35 14.19 2.44
C GLU A 85 -6.68 15.17 3.57
N SER A 86 -7.80 14.96 4.26
CA SER A 86 -8.20 15.76 5.44
C SER A 86 -7.54 15.30 6.75
N GLY A 87 -6.54 14.42 6.68
CA GLY A 87 -5.70 14.02 7.81
C GLY A 87 -6.39 13.06 8.78
N HIS A 88 -7.25 12.17 8.29
CA HIS A 88 -7.70 11.03 9.09
C HIS A 88 -6.58 9.99 9.22
N PRO A 89 -6.40 9.38 10.41
CA PRO A 89 -5.47 8.27 10.58
C PRO A 89 -5.94 7.07 9.78
N THR A 90 -5.00 6.27 9.28
CA THR A 90 -5.30 5.04 8.54
C THR A 90 -5.08 3.80 9.40
N LYS A 91 -5.74 2.69 9.09
CA LYS A 91 -5.68 1.46 9.89
C LYS A 91 -4.26 0.86 9.89
N GLY A 92 -3.73 0.61 11.08
CA GLY A 92 -2.46 -0.12 11.24
C GLY A 92 -2.63 -1.64 11.15
N PHE A 93 -1.51 -2.37 11.20
CA PHE A 93 -1.47 -3.83 11.06
C PHE A 93 -2.43 -4.56 12.01
N HIS A 94 -2.57 -4.13 13.26
CA HIS A 94 -3.39 -4.80 14.27
C HIS A 94 -4.90 -4.60 14.08
N ILE A 95 -5.33 -3.64 13.26
CA ILE A 95 -6.73 -3.34 13.02
C ILE A 95 -7.20 -4.13 11.79
N LYS A 96 -7.86 -5.27 12.03
CA LYS A 96 -8.31 -6.17 10.95
C LYS A 96 -9.75 -5.91 10.46
N GLY A 97 -10.49 -5.02 11.11
CA GLY A 97 -11.85 -4.63 10.72
C GLY A 97 -11.90 -4.11 9.28
N LYS A 98 -12.99 -4.39 8.56
CA LYS A 98 -13.17 -3.93 7.19
C LYS A 98 -13.81 -2.55 7.16
N SER A 99 -13.41 -1.74 6.17
CA SER A 99 -14.05 -0.46 5.87
C SER A 99 -15.47 -0.66 5.36
N ALA A 100 -16.30 0.36 5.52
CA ALA A 100 -17.58 0.45 4.85
C ALA A 100 -17.45 1.07 3.47
N ASN A 101 -18.29 0.62 2.54
CA ASN A 101 -18.38 1.15 1.17
C ASN A 101 -19.80 1.69 0.86
N TRP A 102 -20.56 2.02 1.90
CA TRP A 102 -21.93 2.50 1.80
C TRP A 102 -22.31 3.31 3.04
N GLY A 103 -23.35 4.12 2.92
CA GLY A 103 -23.92 4.88 4.04
C GLY A 103 -23.04 6.00 4.56
N PRO A 104 -23.46 6.66 5.66
CA PRO A 104 -22.71 7.75 6.28
C PRO A 104 -21.34 7.32 6.81
N GLN A 105 -21.18 6.03 7.10
CA GLN A 105 -19.96 5.43 7.60
C GLN A 105 -18.97 5.05 6.49
N ALA A 106 -19.28 5.28 5.22
CA ALA A 106 -18.39 4.89 4.11
C ALA A 106 -16.96 5.44 4.30
N ALA A 107 -15.99 4.58 3.96
CA ALA A 107 -14.54 4.66 4.21
C ALA A 107 -14.07 4.47 5.67
N PHE A 108 -14.95 4.51 6.67
CA PHE A 108 -14.55 4.28 8.06
C PHE A 108 -14.52 2.79 8.44
N ILE A 109 -13.73 2.46 9.48
CA ILE A 109 -13.72 1.13 10.08
C ILE A 109 -14.80 1.04 11.17
N CYS A 110 -15.90 0.35 10.87
CA CYS A 110 -17.03 0.23 11.79
C CYS A 110 -16.74 -0.73 12.95
N VAL A 111 -17.25 -0.42 14.15
CA VAL A 111 -17.17 -1.35 15.29
C VAL A 111 -18.01 -2.59 15.02
N ASP A 112 -19.25 -2.38 14.58
CA ASP A 112 -20.12 -3.45 14.10
C ASP A 112 -19.97 -3.61 12.59
N GLN A 113 -19.43 -4.75 12.18
CA GLN A 113 -19.13 -5.08 10.79
C GLN A 113 -20.37 -5.30 9.93
N ARG A 114 -21.58 -5.29 10.50
CA ARG A 114 -22.82 -5.17 9.73
C ARG A 114 -22.92 -3.84 8.98
N TRP A 115 -22.22 -2.81 9.45
CA TRP A 115 -22.15 -1.50 8.78
C TRP A 115 -21.00 -1.39 7.78
N SER A 116 -20.17 -2.45 7.62
CA SER A 116 -19.07 -2.47 6.67
C SER A 116 -19.50 -3.03 5.30
N LYS A 117 -18.55 -3.18 4.38
CA LYS A 117 -18.77 -3.87 3.09
C LYS A 117 -19.20 -5.34 3.22
N LEU A 118 -19.13 -5.89 4.43
CA LEU A 118 -19.46 -7.28 4.75
C LEU A 118 -20.94 -7.52 5.08
N GLU A 119 -21.80 -6.49 5.05
CA GLU A 119 -23.20 -6.54 5.50
C GLU A 119 -23.99 -7.76 4.99
N ASN A 120 -23.74 -8.20 3.76
CA ASN A 120 -24.43 -9.33 3.13
C ASN A 120 -23.80 -10.72 3.44
N ASN A 121 -22.82 -10.80 4.35
CA ASN A 121 -22.13 -12.04 4.70
C ASN A 121 -22.00 -12.21 6.22
N ALA A 122 -22.99 -12.88 6.82
CA ALA A 122 -23.11 -13.06 8.27
C ALA A 122 -21.89 -13.76 8.91
N GLU A 123 -21.32 -14.78 8.26
CA GLU A 123 -20.15 -15.49 8.77
C GLU A 123 -18.91 -14.60 8.81
N ARG A 124 -18.68 -13.81 7.75
CA ARG A 124 -17.60 -12.82 7.72
C ARG A 124 -17.84 -11.72 8.75
N VAL A 125 -19.06 -11.21 8.86
CA VAL A 125 -19.42 -10.22 9.90
C VAL A 125 -19.05 -10.73 11.28
N LYS A 126 -19.47 -11.97 11.63
CA LYS A 126 -19.14 -12.58 12.94
C LYS A 126 -17.64 -12.70 13.15
N LYS A 127 -16.89 -13.19 12.15
CA LYS A 127 -15.44 -13.30 12.20
C LYS A 127 -14.77 -11.94 12.45
N PHE A 128 -15.13 -10.93 11.67
CA PHE A 128 -14.49 -9.61 11.76
C PHE A 128 -14.95 -8.82 12.99
N ASN A 129 -16.17 -9.03 13.50
CA ASN A 129 -16.58 -8.52 14.81
C ASN A 129 -15.68 -9.07 15.92
N GLY A 130 -15.40 -10.38 15.93
CA GLY A 130 -14.46 -10.96 16.89
C GLY A 130 -13.05 -10.37 16.79
N GLN A 131 -12.59 -10.02 15.58
CA GLN A 131 -11.30 -9.35 15.39
C GLN A 131 -11.31 -7.89 15.90
N VAL A 132 -12.42 -7.17 15.69
CA VAL A 132 -12.60 -5.81 16.24
C VAL A 132 -12.63 -5.85 17.77
N GLU A 133 -13.33 -6.82 18.36
CA GLU A 133 -13.35 -7.01 19.81
C GLU A 133 -11.95 -7.30 20.37
N SER A 134 -11.16 -8.15 19.71
CA SER A 134 -9.75 -8.36 20.09
C SER A 134 -8.93 -7.07 20.00
N CYS A 135 -9.04 -6.33 18.90
CA CYS A 135 -8.37 -5.05 18.71
C CYS A 135 -8.70 -4.03 19.81
N LEU A 136 -9.97 -3.96 20.23
CA LEU A 136 -10.42 -3.10 21.33
C LEU A 136 -9.90 -3.58 22.70
N ARG A 137 -9.90 -4.90 22.96
CA ARG A 137 -9.35 -5.47 24.20
C ARG A 137 -7.86 -5.24 24.33
N ASP A 138 -7.13 -5.39 23.23
CA ASP A 138 -5.68 -5.22 23.15
C ASP A 138 -5.27 -3.74 23.03
N GLN A 139 -6.24 -2.82 23.08
CA GLN A 139 -6.06 -1.37 23.08
C GLN A 139 -5.37 -0.81 21.82
N TYR A 140 -5.43 -1.53 20.70
CA TYR A 140 -4.95 -1.04 19.41
C TYR A 140 -5.86 0.04 18.81
N ALA A 141 -7.12 0.11 19.26
CA ALA A 141 -8.06 1.16 18.89
C ALA A 141 -9.04 1.44 20.04
N LYS A 142 -9.76 2.56 19.93
CA LYS A 142 -10.95 2.87 20.73
C LYS A 142 -12.16 3.01 19.81
N LYS A 143 -13.36 2.83 20.37
CA LYS A 143 -14.61 3.16 19.66
C LYS A 143 -15.02 4.61 19.90
N VAL A 144 -15.53 5.26 18.87
CA VAL A 144 -16.09 6.61 18.94
C VAL A 144 -17.41 6.68 18.15
N PRO A 145 -18.39 7.48 18.59
CA PRO A 145 -19.55 7.78 17.76
C PRO A 145 -19.15 8.48 16.47
N LEU A 146 -19.76 8.08 15.35
CA LEU A 146 -19.54 8.70 14.06
C LEU A 146 -20.16 10.10 14.04
N ALA A 147 -19.33 11.08 13.72
CA ALA A 147 -19.76 12.43 13.41
C ALA A 147 -19.08 12.92 12.12
N VAL A 148 -19.86 13.40 11.16
CA VAL A 148 -19.38 13.85 9.84
C VAL A 148 -19.67 15.33 9.62
N SER A 149 -18.87 16.00 8.79
CA SER A 149 -19.12 17.40 8.40
C SER A 149 -20.24 17.49 7.35
N GLY A 150 -20.77 18.70 7.13
CA GLY A 150 -21.70 18.95 6.02
C GLY A 150 -21.08 18.62 4.66
N ALA A 151 -19.84 19.05 4.43
CA ALA A 151 -19.09 18.76 3.21
C ALA A 151 -18.95 17.25 2.95
N ARG A 152 -18.76 16.44 3.99
CA ARG A 152 -18.70 14.98 3.85
C ARG A 152 -20.07 14.39 3.47
N LEU A 153 -21.17 14.93 4.01
CA LEU A 153 -22.51 14.50 3.59
C LEU A 153 -22.78 14.84 2.12
N ASP A 154 -22.37 16.02 1.66
CA ASP A 154 -22.50 16.44 0.26
C ASP A 154 -21.67 15.54 -0.67
N GLU A 155 -20.44 15.20 -0.26
CA GLU A 155 -19.59 14.24 -0.98
C GLU A 155 -20.23 12.84 -1.06
N LEU A 156 -20.71 12.33 0.07
CA LEU A 156 -21.38 11.02 0.14
C LEU A 156 -22.62 10.97 -0.74
N LEU A 157 -23.39 12.07 -0.80
CA LEU A 157 -24.54 12.20 -1.69
C LEU A 157 -24.10 12.20 -3.17
N GLY A 158 -23.07 12.99 -3.50
CA GLY A 158 -22.52 13.05 -4.86
C GLY A 158 -21.97 11.72 -5.35
N MET A 159 -21.45 10.88 -4.45
CA MET A 159 -20.95 9.53 -4.74
C MET A 159 -22.04 8.45 -4.66
N GLY A 160 -23.30 8.81 -4.35
CA GLY A 160 -24.42 7.86 -4.22
C GLY A 160 -24.31 6.91 -3.01
N MET A 161 -23.51 7.26 -2.01
CA MET A 161 -23.35 6.49 -0.77
C MET A 161 -24.52 6.70 0.20
N ILE A 162 -25.16 7.87 0.11
CA ILE A 162 -26.41 8.22 0.79
C ILE A 162 -27.38 8.85 -0.20
N ASP A 163 -28.67 8.87 0.13
CA ASP A 163 -29.75 9.43 -0.69
C ASP A 163 -30.86 10.03 0.19
N ARG A 164 -31.79 10.78 -0.42
CA ARG A 164 -33.03 11.28 0.20
C ARG A 164 -32.82 12.07 1.50
N ILE A 165 -31.91 13.05 1.47
CA ILE A 165 -31.64 13.90 2.63
C ILE A 165 -32.86 14.78 2.96
N LYS A 166 -33.30 14.70 4.20
CA LYS A 166 -34.31 15.56 4.82
C LYS A 166 -33.62 16.63 5.64
N TYR A 167 -34.14 17.85 5.58
CA TYR A 167 -33.60 19.01 6.27
C TYR A 167 -34.61 19.59 7.26
N ASP A 168 -34.12 20.20 8.34
CA ASP A 168 -34.92 21.04 9.23
C ASP A 168 -35.17 22.45 8.63
N ALA A 169 -35.86 23.30 9.40
CA ALA A 169 -36.17 24.67 9.00
C ALA A 169 -34.91 25.55 8.84
N GLN A 170 -33.81 25.18 9.50
CA GLN A 170 -32.50 25.85 9.44
C GLN A 170 -31.61 25.26 8.34
N ARG A 171 -32.13 24.35 7.52
CA ARG A 171 -31.43 23.61 6.46
C ARG A 171 -30.30 22.72 6.98
N ASN A 172 -30.38 22.25 8.22
CA ASN A 172 -29.51 21.18 8.70
C ASN A 172 -30.06 19.82 8.26
N PRO A 173 -29.21 18.89 7.78
CA PRO A 173 -29.62 17.51 7.55
C PRO A 173 -30.05 16.86 8.86
N ILE A 174 -31.23 16.24 8.86
CA ILE A 174 -31.81 15.56 10.02
C ILE A 174 -32.02 14.06 9.81
N ALA A 175 -32.18 13.61 8.56
CA ALA A 175 -32.30 12.21 8.22
C ALA A 175 -31.97 11.95 6.75
N PHE A 176 -31.54 10.74 6.42
CA PHE A 176 -31.29 10.29 5.04
C PHE A 176 -31.33 8.76 4.96
N GLU A 177 -31.31 8.23 3.74
CA GLU A 177 -31.30 6.80 3.47
C GLU A 177 -29.96 6.37 2.86
N ALA A 178 -29.61 5.09 3.00
CA ALA A 178 -28.52 4.48 2.24
C ALA A 178 -28.84 3.05 1.85
N ARG A 179 -28.32 2.62 0.70
CA ARG A 179 -28.45 1.25 0.21
C ARG A 179 -27.22 0.44 0.61
N ALA A 180 -27.43 -0.65 1.34
CA ALA A 180 -26.40 -1.59 1.75
C ALA A 180 -26.02 -2.58 0.62
N PRO A 181 -24.90 -3.32 0.75
CA PRO A 181 -24.50 -4.36 -0.20
C PRO A 181 -25.56 -5.43 -0.50
N SER A 182 -26.43 -5.77 0.45
CA SER A 182 -27.58 -6.66 0.22
C SER A 182 -28.70 -6.06 -0.65
N GLY A 183 -28.62 -4.76 -0.97
CA GLY A 183 -29.68 -3.98 -1.61
C GLY A 183 -30.71 -3.42 -0.63
N LYS A 184 -30.67 -3.82 0.65
CA LYS A 184 -31.54 -3.30 1.71
C LYS A 184 -31.28 -1.81 1.94
N ILE A 185 -32.35 -1.07 2.20
CA ILE A 185 -32.30 0.36 2.49
C ILE A 185 -32.36 0.54 4.01
N TYR A 186 -31.46 1.36 4.53
CA TYR A 186 -31.39 1.76 5.94
C TYR A 186 -31.61 3.26 6.06
N ALA A 187 -32.38 3.68 7.06
CA ALA A 187 -32.56 5.09 7.41
C ALA A 187 -31.56 5.48 8.51
N PHE A 188 -31.01 6.68 8.41
CA PHE A 188 -30.09 7.25 9.38
C PHE A 188 -30.60 8.61 9.83
N GLU A 189 -30.32 8.97 11.08
CA GLU A 189 -30.59 10.30 11.61
C GLU A 189 -29.27 11.07 11.80
N ALA A 190 -29.35 12.39 11.60
CA ALA A 190 -28.23 13.31 11.76
C ALA A 190 -28.60 14.38 12.79
N LYS A 191 -27.78 14.50 13.84
CA LYS A 191 -27.96 15.52 14.87
C LYS A 191 -26.82 16.54 14.82
N PRO A 192 -27.09 17.83 14.57
CA PRO A 192 -26.05 18.86 14.55
C PRO A 192 -25.44 19.03 15.94
N HIS A 193 -24.13 19.17 15.99
CA HIS A 193 -23.38 19.58 17.17
C HIS A 193 -22.18 20.44 16.77
N ALA A 194 -22.02 21.57 17.46
CA ALA A 194 -20.88 22.45 17.25
C ALA A 194 -19.60 21.80 17.80
N THR A 195 -18.53 21.88 17.02
CA THR A 195 -17.17 21.48 17.43
C THR A 195 -16.20 22.64 17.19
N GLY A 196 -14.99 22.56 17.73
CA GLY A 196 -13.94 23.57 17.48
C GLY A 196 -13.65 23.76 15.99
N ASP A 197 -13.84 22.71 15.18
CA ASP A 197 -13.59 22.70 13.73
C ASP A 197 -14.86 23.00 12.90
N GLY A 198 -15.92 23.51 13.54
CA GLY A 198 -17.19 23.84 12.90
C GLY A 198 -18.34 22.87 13.21
N MET A 199 -19.41 22.94 12.42
CA MET A 199 -20.60 22.11 12.61
C MET A 199 -20.36 20.67 12.13
N ARG A 200 -20.68 19.70 12.98
CA ARG A 200 -20.70 18.27 12.64
C ARG A 200 -22.05 17.65 12.94
N TYR A 201 -22.31 16.51 12.31
CA TYR A 201 -23.55 15.76 12.41
C TYR A 201 -23.26 14.40 13.02
N ALA A 202 -23.74 14.18 14.25
CA ALA A 202 -23.68 12.89 14.89
C ALA A 202 -24.69 11.95 14.22
N ILE A 203 -24.21 10.76 13.83
CA ILE A 203 -24.98 9.82 13.01
C ILE A 203 -25.54 8.69 13.87
N THR A 204 -26.85 8.47 13.77
CA THR A 204 -27.55 7.37 14.43
C THR A 204 -28.36 6.54 13.44
N HIS A 205 -28.69 5.32 13.85
CA HIS A 205 -29.68 4.46 13.23
C HIS A 205 -30.59 3.91 14.33
N GLU A 206 -31.91 4.12 14.21
CA GLU A 206 -32.88 3.72 15.23
C GLU A 206 -32.54 4.28 16.62
N GLY A 207 -32.04 5.52 16.65
CA GLY A 207 -31.62 6.21 17.87
C GLY A 207 -30.32 5.70 18.50
N ARG A 208 -29.63 4.73 17.88
CA ARG A 208 -28.33 4.21 18.34
C ARG A 208 -27.19 4.82 17.52
N PRO A 209 -26.10 5.30 18.14
CA PRO A 209 -24.95 5.80 17.40
C PRO A 209 -24.32 4.74 16.50
N ILE A 210 -23.96 5.14 15.29
CA ILE A 210 -23.02 4.35 14.50
C ILE A 210 -21.63 4.56 15.11
N GLU A 211 -20.99 3.48 15.56
CA GLU A 211 -19.66 3.52 16.17
C GLU A 211 -18.57 3.11 15.17
N VAL A 212 -17.48 3.85 15.15
CA VAL A 212 -16.30 3.62 14.32
C VAL A 212 -15.04 3.55 15.17
N LEU A 213 -13.99 2.92 14.65
CA LEU A 213 -12.69 2.85 15.33
C LEU A 213 -11.90 4.14 15.15
N ALA A 214 -11.18 4.55 16.18
CA ALA A 214 -10.21 5.63 16.18
C ALA A 214 -8.93 5.18 16.90
N PRO A 215 -7.77 5.82 16.67
CA PRO A 215 -6.58 5.55 17.46
C PRO A 215 -6.83 5.76 18.96
N PRO A 216 -6.12 5.04 19.85
CA PRO A 216 -6.29 5.12 21.30
C PRO A 216 -5.65 6.38 21.92
N LYS A 217 -5.71 7.53 21.21
CA LYS A 217 -5.25 8.84 21.69
C LYS A 217 -6.43 9.79 21.87
N PRO A 218 -6.37 10.79 22.78
CA PRO A 218 -7.40 11.82 22.91
C PRO A 218 -7.64 12.53 21.57
N ASP A 219 -8.90 12.90 21.31
CA ASP A 219 -9.31 13.71 20.14
C ASP A 219 -8.91 13.17 18.75
N ALA A 220 -8.56 11.88 18.69
CA ALA A 220 -8.21 11.22 17.43
C ALA A 220 -9.41 11.16 16.49
N LYS A 221 -9.19 11.56 15.23
CA LYS A 221 -10.15 11.33 14.15
C LYS A 221 -10.38 9.82 13.94
N PRO A 222 -11.56 9.41 13.44
CA PRO A 222 -11.81 8.02 13.08
C PRO A 222 -10.86 7.49 12.00
N LEU A 223 -10.57 6.19 12.08
CA LEU A 223 -9.71 5.47 11.16
C LEU A 223 -10.36 5.27 9.79
N THR A 224 -9.57 5.45 8.75
CA THR A 224 -9.91 5.12 7.36
C THR A 224 -8.96 4.04 6.80
N ALA A 225 -9.13 3.66 5.54
CA ALA A 225 -8.25 2.74 4.83
C ALA A 225 -6.82 3.29 4.69
N ASP A 226 -5.84 2.39 4.73
CA ASP A 226 -4.42 2.61 4.46
C ASP A 226 -4.07 2.22 3.01
N TYR A 227 -2.83 2.51 2.64
CA TYR A 227 -2.21 2.14 1.37
C TYR A 227 -1.51 0.79 1.54
N ASP A 228 -2.25 -0.27 1.28
CA ASP A 228 -1.73 -1.62 1.27
C ASP A 228 -0.72 -1.79 0.12
N LEU A 229 0.55 -1.99 0.43
CA LEU A 229 1.58 -2.27 -0.59
C LEU A 229 1.25 -3.60 -1.30
N LEU A 230 1.25 -3.60 -2.63
CA LEU A 230 1.24 -4.83 -3.43
C LEU A 230 2.65 -5.40 -3.51
N VAL A 231 3.63 -4.56 -3.89
CA VAL A 231 5.04 -4.95 -4.09
C VAL A 231 5.97 -3.74 -3.99
N ILE A 232 7.21 -3.97 -3.53
CA ILE A 232 8.35 -3.09 -3.81
C ILE A 232 9.39 -3.95 -4.54
N ALA A 233 9.70 -3.62 -5.79
CA ALA A 233 10.55 -4.42 -6.66
C ALA A 233 11.84 -3.64 -7.02
N PRO A 234 12.99 -3.97 -6.42
CA PRO A 234 14.26 -3.31 -6.71
C PRO A 234 14.84 -3.77 -8.04
N ARG A 235 15.87 -3.06 -8.53
CA ARG A 235 16.74 -3.60 -9.58
C ARG A 235 17.50 -4.81 -9.08
N VAL A 236 17.83 -5.71 -9.99
CA VAL A 236 18.61 -6.92 -9.68
C VAL A 236 19.97 -6.60 -9.10
N GLU A 237 20.64 -5.59 -9.64
CA GLU A 237 21.95 -5.15 -9.17
C GLU A 237 21.93 -4.63 -7.73
N ASP A 238 20.75 -4.19 -7.25
CA ASP A 238 20.53 -3.70 -5.90
C ASP A 238 20.02 -4.78 -4.94
N LEU A 239 19.88 -6.04 -5.40
CA LEU A 239 19.45 -7.15 -4.55
C LEU A 239 20.51 -7.50 -3.52
N GLY A 240 20.06 -7.79 -2.30
CA GLY A 240 20.93 -8.29 -1.25
C GLY A 240 20.17 -8.89 -0.09
N PRO A 241 20.85 -9.13 1.05
CA PRO A 241 20.22 -9.69 2.24
C PRO A 241 19.00 -8.92 2.75
N GLN A 242 18.91 -7.62 2.43
CA GLN A 242 17.77 -6.75 2.74
C GLN A 242 16.48 -7.13 2.01
N ASP A 243 16.54 -7.97 0.98
CA ASP A 243 15.39 -8.44 0.22
C ASP A 243 14.85 -9.79 0.73
N ASN A 244 15.57 -10.45 1.65
CA ASN A 244 15.14 -11.70 2.23
C ASN A 244 14.00 -11.47 3.25
N VAL A 245 12.86 -12.12 3.03
CA VAL A 245 11.75 -12.14 3.99
C VAL A 245 12.01 -13.18 5.10
N PRO A 246 11.55 -12.92 6.34
CA PRO A 246 11.71 -13.86 7.45
C PRO A 246 11.10 -15.25 7.22
N VAL A 247 9.98 -15.32 6.48
CA VAL A 247 9.26 -16.55 6.11
C VAL A 247 9.21 -16.67 4.57
N PRO A 248 10.18 -17.35 3.94
CA PRO A 248 10.32 -17.38 2.47
C PRO A 248 9.20 -18.11 1.72
N ASP A 249 8.65 -19.18 2.30
CA ASP A 249 7.53 -19.90 1.69
C ASP A 249 6.22 -19.12 1.75
N VAL A 250 6.20 -17.97 2.44
CA VAL A 250 5.09 -17.03 2.66
C VAL A 250 3.91 -17.61 3.42
N ALA A 251 3.44 -18.82 3.07
CA ALA A 251 2.30 -19.49 3.68
C ALA A 251 2.63 -20.92 4.11
N HIS A 252 2.06 -21.34 5.24
CA HIS A 252 2.30 -22.66 5.83
C HIS A 252 1.93 -23.80 4.89
N ALA A 253 0.83 -23.67 4.14
CA ALA A 253 0.42 -24.65 3.15
C ALA A 253 1.44 -24.83 2.02
N VAL A 254 2.06 -23.73 1.56
CA VAL A 254 3.11 -23.76 0.53
C VAL A 254 4.35 -24.46 1.06
N PHE A 255 4.75 -24.15 2.30
CA PHE A 255 5.85 -24.83 2.98
C PHE A 255 5.62 -26.34 3.10
N LYS A 256 4.45 -26.78 3.60
CA LYS A 256 4.13 -28.21 3.72
C LYS A 256 4.19 -28.91 2.37
N ALA A 257 3.54 -28.36 1.35
CA ALA A 257 3.57 -28.91 -0.01
C ALA A 257 4.98 -28.96 -0.62
N ARG A 258 5.88 -28.04 -0.23
CA ARG A 258 7.30 -28.11 -0.62
C ARG A 258 7.99 -29.28 0.07
N VAL A 259 7.86 -29.42 1.40
CA VAL A 259 8.49 -30.48 2.19
C VAL A 259 8.03 -31.88 1.75
N ASP A 260 6.73 -32.06 1.56
CA ASP A 260 6.12 -33.34 1.17
C ASP A 260 6.67 -33.88 -0.16
N ARG A 261 7.20 -33.01 -1.03
CA ARG A 261 7.76 -33.41 -2.34
C ARG A 261 9.15 -34.03 -2.27
N TYR A 262 9.95 -33.77 -1.22
CA TYR A 262 11.35 -34.21 -1.18
C TYR A 262 11.77 -34.91 0.12
N ALA A 263 10.94 -34.91 1.16
CA ALA A 263 11.32 -35.55 2.41
C ALA A 263 10.17 -36.34 3.05
N ASN A 264 10.34 -37.66 3.10
CA ASN A 264 9.50 -38.58 3.84
C ASN A 264 10.38 -39.65 4.53
N PRO A 265 10.55 -39.63 5.87
CA PRO A 265 9.87 -38.77 6.83
C PRO A 265 10.37 -37.31 6.84
N VAL A 266 9.56 -36.38 7.36
CA VAL A 266 9.94 -34.96 7.52
C VAL A 266 11.17 -34.85 8.45
N PRO A 267 12.23 -34.10 8.07
CA PRO A 267 13.43 -33.96 8.88
C PRO A 267 13.13 -33.26 10.22
N GLU A 268 13.83 -33.69 11.28
CA GLU A 268 13.66 -33.13 12.64
C GLU A 268 13.74 -31.59 12.69
N PRO A 269 14.69 -30.91 12.00
CA PRO A 269 14.76 -29.44 12.02
C PRO A 269 13.54 -28.72 11.44
N LEU A 270 12.73 -29.41 10.62
CA LEU A 270 11.54 -28.85 9.98
C LEU A 270 10.24 -29.25 10.69
N ARG A 271 10.30 -30.21 11.63
CA ARG A 271 9.13 -30.85 12.23
C ARG A 271 8.18 -29.85 12.90
N ALA A 272 8.71 -28.99 13.76
CA ALA A 272 7.91 -28.01 14.50
C ALA A 272 7.13 -27.07 13.55
N ALA A 273 7.81 -26.48 12.57
CA ALA A 273 7.17 -25.61 11.58
C ALA A 273 6.20 -26.39 10.65
N TYR A 274 6.43 -27.69 10.43
CA TYR A 274 5.56 -28.52 9.59
C TYR A 274 4.24 -28.85 10.29
N ASP A 275 4.30 -29.13 11.59
CA ASP A 275 3.14 -29.55 12.39
C ASP A 275 2.31 -28.35 12.86
N ASP A 276 2.95 -27.22 13.19
CA ASP A 276 2.29 -26.04 13.77
C ASP A 276 2.46 -24.76 12.92
N PRO A 277 1.35 -24.17 12.41
CA PRO A 277 1.40 -22.88 11.73
C PRO A 277 1.98 -21.75 12.58
N ALA A 278 1.76 -21.72 13.90
CA ALA A 278 2.29 -20.66 14.75
C ALA A 278 3.82 -20.73 14.82
N ALA A 279 4.40 -21.93 14.94
CA ALA A 279 5.84 -22.13 14.85
C ALA A 279 6.40 -21.73 13.48
N PHE A 280 5.66 -21.97 12.38
CA PHE A 280 6.06 -21.54 11.04
C PHE A 280 6.13 -20.01 10.90
N TYR A 281 5.11 -19.29 11.38
CA TYR A 281 5.03 -17.83 11.30
C TYR A 281 5.77 -17.10 12.43
N ALA A 282 6.44 -17.81 13.35
CA ALA A 282 7.08 -17.22 14.52
C ALA A 282 8.18 -16.18 14.20
N LYS A 283 8.70 -16.18 12.95
CA LYS A 283 9.71 -15.23 12.49
C LYS A 283 9.13 -13.94 11.90
N GLU A 284 7.82 -13.86 11.68
CA GLU A 284 7.19 -12.63 11.23
C GLU A 284 7.34 -11.51 12.26
N ASP A 285 7.40 -10.28 11.78
CA ASP A 285 7.33 -9.13 12.67
C ASP A 285 5.90 -8.94 13.17
N LYS A 286 5.75 -8.71 14.48
CA LYS A 286 4.43 -8.58 15.10
C LYS A 286 3.70 -7.29 14.72
N GLU A 287 4.42 -6.25 14.30
CA GLU A 287 3.88 -4.94 13.96
C GLU A 287 3.69 -4.75 12.46
N ILE A 288 4.52 -5.40 11.63
CA ILE A 288 4.49 -5.19 10.17
C ILE A 288 4.39 -6.48 9.33
N GLY A 289 4.23 -7.64 9.97
CA GLY A 289 4.09 -8.94 9.30
C GLY A 289 5.40 -9.47 8.71
N ASN A 290 5.28 -10.27 7.64
CA ASN A 290 6.42 -10.86 6.92
C ASN A 290 7.12 -9.84 6.01
N ALA A 291 7.77 -8.84 6.61
CA ALA A 291 8.47 -7.77 5.90
C ALA A 291 9.98 -8.06 5.79
N SER A 292 10.54 -7.89 4.59
CA SER A 292 12.00 -7.86 4.42
C SER A 292 12.61 -6.60 5.06
N PRO A 293 13.91 -6.58 5.37
CA PRO A 293 14.58 -5.37 5.86
C PRO A 293 14.40 -4.16 4.93
N ARG A 294 14.35 -4.35 3.60
CA ARG A 294 14.04 -3.28 2.64
C ARG A 294 12.64 -2.73 2.85
N ILE A 295 11.62 -3.58 2.94
CA ILE A 295 10.24 -3.11 3.18
C ILE A 295 10.18 -2.34 4.50
N ARG A 296 10.78 -2.87 5.57
CA ARG A 296 10.84 -2.19 6.87
C ARG A 296 11.48 -0.80 6.78
N ALA A 297 12.55 -0.65 6.00
CA ALA A 297 13.21 0.63 5.79
C ALA A 297 12.40 1.58 4.90
N MET A 298 11.72 1.06 3.87
CA MET A 298 10.95 1.85 2.92
C MET A 298 9.65 2.41 3.50
N ILE A 299 8.98 1.71 4.42
CA ILE A 299 7.73 2.19 5.04
C ILE A 299 7.86 3.62 5.62
N PRO A 300 8.80 3.92 6.54
CA PRO A 300 8.93 5.28 7.07
C PRO A 300 9.38 6.30 6.02
N ILE A 301 10.22 5.90 5.06
CA ILE A 301 10.67 6.77 3.96
C ILE A 301 9.48 7.20 3.09
N LEU A 302 8.65 6.24 2.68
CA LEU A 302 7.46 6.51 1.88
C LEU A 302 6.46 7.36 2.66
N ASN A 303 6.16 7.05 3.92
CA ASN A 303 5.28 7.90 4.72
C ASN A 303 5.82 9.34 4.83
N GLN A 304 7.11 9.52 5.12
CA GLN A 304 7.72 10.85 5.18
C GLN A 304 7.57 11.60 3.85
N ALA A 305 7.77 10.93 2.71
CA ALA A 305 7.58 11.54 1.40
C ALA A 305 6.11 11.93 1.19
N LEU A 306 5.18 10.98 1.36
CA LEU A 306 3.77 11.15 1.02
C LEU A 306 3.09 12.19 1.91
N VAL A 307 3.20 12.03 3.24
CA VAL A 307 2.42 12.78 4.23
C VAL A 307 3.24 13.70 5.12
N GLY A 308 4.58 13.65 5.07
CA GLY A 308 5.42 14.44 5.97
C GLY A 308 5.18 14.08 7.43
N ASP A 309 4.91 15.08 8.27
CA ASP A 309 4.54 14.91 9.68
C ASP A 309 3.05 14.55 9.88
N GLY A 310 2.32 14.28 8.79
CA GLY A 310 0.92 13.87 8.80
C GLY A 310 0.71 12.42 9.27
N GLU A 311 -0.55 11.98 9.25
CA GLU A 311 -0.89 10.60 9.64
C GLU A 311 -0.33 9.58 8.63
N PRO A 312 0.42 8.56 9.07
CA PRO A 312 0.97 7.53 8.17
C PRO A 312 -0.12 6.82 7.38
N VAL A 313 0.22 6.47 6.14
CA VAL A 313 -0.67 5.79 5.18
C VAL A 313 -0.20 4.39 4.81
N ILE A 314 1.07 4.03 5.03
CA ILE A 314 1.59 2.67 4.81
C ILE A 314 2.04 2.10 6.15
N HIS A 315 1.57 0.92 6.53
CA HIS A 315 1.83 0.37 7.88
C HIS A 315 2.59 -0.94 7.92
N HIS A 316 2.52 -1.76 6.88
CA HIS A 316 2.98 -3.14 6.98
C HIS A 316 3.60 -3.68 5.69
N ASN A 317 3.94 -4.98 5.72
CA ASN A 317 4.50 -5.70 4.59
C ASN A 317 3.65 -5.57 3.32
N ALA A 318 4.32 -5.82 2.19
CA ALA A 318 3.67 -5.93 0.91
C ALA A 318 2.92 -7.26 0.76
N ASP A 319 1.82 -7.24 0.00
CA ASP A 319 1.02 -8.43 -0.32
C ASP A 319 1.88 -9.50 -1.00
N ALA A 320 2.94 -9.13 -1.72
CA ALA A 320 3.94 -10.04 -2.30
C ALA A 320 4.56 -11.04 -1.28
N ALA A 321 4.52 -10.73 0.01
CA ALA A 321 5.04 -11.58 1.09
C ALA A 321 3.99 -11.93 2.15
N SER A 322 2.71 -11.63 1.92
CA SER A 322 1.64 -11.81 2.91
C SER A 322 1.04 -13.23 2.87
N PRO A 323 0.95 -13.95 4.01
CA PRO A 323 0.23 -15.23 4.09
C PRO A 323 -1.29 -15.08 3.93
N ALA A 324 -1.81 -13.85 4.06
CA ALA A 324 -3.23 -13.54 3.99
C ALA A 324 -3.64 -12.93 2.65
N ALA A 325 -2.81 -13.07 1.61
CA ALA A 325 -3.07 -12.55 0.28
C ALA A 325 -4.39 -13.10 -0.28
N ASP A 326 -5.19 -12.20 -0.83
CA ASP A 326 -6.40 -12.48 -1.59
C ASP A 326 -6.21 -11.85 -2.97
N PRO A 327 -5.82 -12.63 -3.99
CA PRO A 327 -5.46 -12.09 -5.31
C PRO A 327 -6.59 -11.30 -5.96
N THR A 328 -7.85 -11.69 -5.70
CA THR A 328 -9.03 -10.98 -6.22
C THR A 328 -9.16 -9.55 -5.68
N ALA A 329 -8.49 -9.25 -4.57
CA ALA A 329 -8.47 -7.92 -3.95
C ALA A 329 -7.18 -7.14 -4.26
N ASN A 330 -6.39 -7.58 -5.25
CA ASN A 330 -5.19 -6.86 -5.70
C ASN A 330 -5.47 -5.88 -6.84
N TYR A 331 -6.67 -5.90 -7.44
CA TYR A 331 -6.97 -5.12 -8.65
C TYR A 331 -8.19 -4.20 -8.50
N PRO A 332 -8.18 -3.00 -9.12
CA PRO A 332 -7.05 -2.41 -9.85
C PRO A 332 -5.91 -1.92 -8.94
N ALA A 333 -4.65 -2.27 -9.26
CA ALA A 333 -3.48 -1.82 -8.52
C ALA A 333 -2.91 -0.53 -9.12
N THR A 334 -2.48 0.40 -8.27
CA THR A 334 -1.74 1.58 -8.70
C THR A 334 -0.24 1.31 -8.63
N PHE A 335 0.48 1.62 -9.71
CA PHE A 335 1.91 1.48 -9.78
C PHE A 335 2.60 2.84 -9.98
N ALA A 336 3.64 3.06 -9.19
CA ALA A 336 4.65 4.08 -9.40
C ALA A 336 5.94 3.39 -9.89
N LEU A 337 6.33 3.67 -11.12
CA LEU A 337 7.51 3.10 -11.75
C LEU A 337 8.67 4.12 -11.74
N PRO A 338 9.92 3.67 -11.57
CA PRO A 338 11.09 4.55 -11.58
C PRO A 338 11.38 5.12 -12.98
N GLU A 339 10.94 4.41 -14.02
CA GLU A 339 11.04 4.70 -15.44
C GLU A 339 9.88 3.99 -16.16
N PRO A 340 9.53 4.35 -17.41
CA PRO A 340 8.54 3.61 -18.18
C PRO A 340 8.95 2.15 -18.40
N ILE A 341 8.02 1.21 -18.18
CA ILE A 341 8.27 -0.23 -18.29
C ILE A 341 7.31 -0.85 -19.30
N GLY A 342 7.84 -1.32 -20.43
CA GLY A 342 6.98 -1.82 -21.52
C GLY A 342 6.03 -0.73 -22.01
N ARG A 343 4.71 -0.99 -21.98
CA ARG A 343 3.67 0.00 -22.31
C ARG A 343 3.22 0.86 -21.12
N PHE A 344 3.74 0.61 -19.93
CA PHE A 344 3.27 1.24 -18.70
C PHE A 344 4.09 2.50 -18.39
N ASP A 345 3.38 3.62 -18.24
CA ASP A 345 3.93 4.90 -17.82
C ASP A 345 4.34 4.88 -16.32
N GLU A 346 5.12 5.87 -15.88
CA GLU A 346 5.63 5.95 -14.51
C GLU A 346 4.57 6.05 -13.42
N ILE A 347 3.35 6.46 -13.77
CA ILE A 347 2.18 6.31 -12.92
C ILE A 347 1.11 5.62 -13.77
N CYS A 348 0.73 4.40 -13.39
CA CYS A 348 -0.22 3.59 -14.13
C CYS A 348 -1.14 2.77 -13.22
N ILE A 349 -2.25 2.32 -13.80
CA ILE A 349 -3.18 1.37 -13.20
C ILE A 349 -3.01 0.02 -13.89
N VAL A 350 -2.96 -1.04 -13.08
CA VAL A 350 -2.95 -2.43 -13.51
C VAL A 350 -4.30 -3.05 -13.11
N HIS A 351 -5.15 -3.34 -14.08
CA HIS A 351 -6.56 -3.62 -13.87
C HIS A 351 -6.86 -5.08 -13.53
N ASP A 352 -5.96 -5.99 -13.86
CA ASP A 352 -6.14 -7.42 -13.67
C ASP A 352 -4.80 -8.18 -13.65
N ALA A 353 -4.90 -9.48 -13.44
CA ALA A 353 -3.76 -10.39 -13.36
C ALA A 353 -3.01 -10.55 -14.71
N ALA A 354 -3.68 -10.35 -15.84
CA ALA A 354 -3.02 -10.37 -17.16
C ALA A 354 -2.14 -9.14 -17.35
N GLU A 355 -2.63 -7.95 -17.02
CA GLU A 355 -1.84 -6.73 -17.03
C GLU A 355 -0.69 -6.79 -16.01
N LEU A 356 -0.92 -7.38 -14.83
CA LEU A 356 0.16 -7.56 -13.85
C LEU A 356 1.24 -8.50 -14.38
N ALA A 357 0.86 -9.62 -14.99
CA ALA A 357 1.81 -10.54 -15.62
C ALA A 357 2.62 -9.84 -16.74
N GLU A 358 1.97 -9.01 -17.55
CA GLU A 358 2.62 -8.20 -18.59
C GLU A 358 3.65 -7.23 -17.99
N LEU A 359 3.26 -6.44 -16.98
CA LEU A 359 4.15 -5.50 -16.31
C LEU A 359 5.35 -6.22 -15.69
N ILE A 360 5.11 -7.36 -15.02
CA ILE A 360 6.17 -8.16 -14.39
C ILE A 360 7.13 -8.72 -15.43
N ALA A 361 6.63 -9.18 -16.57
CA ALA A 361 7.47 -9.67 -17.66
C ALA A 361 8.38 -8.56 -18.19
N ALA A 362 7.80 -7.39 -18.48
CA ALA A 362 8.54 -6.22 -18.96
C ALA A 362 9.57 -5.72 -17.92
N ALA A 363 9.19 -5.62 -16.64
CA ALA A 363 10.06 -5.21 -15.55
C ALA A 363 11.25 -6.18 -15.39
N LYS A 364 10.97 -7.49 -15.48
CA LYS A 364 12.00 -8.52 -15.43
C LYS A 364 12.98 -8.43 -16.60
N THR A 365 12.51 -8.08 -17.81
CA THR A 365 13.37 -7.84 -18.98
C THR A 365 14.24 -6.59 -18.80
N GLN A 366 13.72 -5.55 -18.16
CA GLN A 366 14.46 -4.33 -17.85
C GLN A 366 15.34 -4.41 -16.58
N GLY A 367 15.55 -5.62 -16.05
CA GLY A 367 16.50 -5.83 -14.95
C GLY A 367 15.92 -5.60 -13.55
N PHE A 368 14.61 -5.57 -13.37
CA PHE A 368 13.98 -5.55 -12.05
C PHE A 368 13.72 -6.96 -11.50
N HIS A 369 13.86 -7.10 -10.19
CA HIS A 369 13.42 -8.28 -9.46
C HIS A 369 12.08 -7.99 -8.81
N VAL A 370 11.03 -8.64 -9.31
CA VAL A 370 9.68 -8.55 -8.73
C VAL A 370 9.45 -9.76 -7.82
N PRO A 371 9.32 -9.56 -6.50
CA PRO A 371 8.84 -10.60 -5.58
C PRO A 371 7.43 -11.06 -5.97
N LEU A 372 7.21 -12.37 -5.99
CA LEU A 372 5.93 -12.99 -6.35
C LEU A 372 5.40 -13.76 -5.16
N ASN A 373 4.19 -13.44 -4.71
CA ASN A 373 3.53 -14.24 -3.69
C ASN A 373 3.12 -15.60 -4.31
N PRO A 374 3.47 -16.75 -3.71
CA PRO A 374 3.02 -18.06 -4.20
C PRO A 374 1.51 -18.26 -4.17
N LEU A 375 0.74 -17.40 -3.49
CA LEU A 375 -0.72 -17.42 -3.42
C LEU A 375 -1.39 -16.62 -4.54
N TRP A 376 -0.64 -15.86 -5.34
CA TRP A 376 -1.18 -15.13 -6.50
C TRP A 376 -1.56 -16.05 -7.65
N GLU A 377 -2.23 -15.51 -8.66
CA GLU A 377 -2.70 -16.25 -9.82
C GLU A 377 -1.56 -17.01 -10.53
N PRO A 378 -1.80 -18.22 -11.05
CA PRO A 378 -0.79 -18.98 -11.79
C PRO A 378 -0.16 -18.21 -12.96
N GLU A 379 -0.93 -17.39 -13.66
CA GLU A 379 -0.43 -16.57 -14.77
C GLU A 379 0.58 -15.50 -14.31
N VAL A 380 0.40 -14.94 -13.11
CA VAL A 380 1.35 -13.99 -12.50
C VAL A 380 2.57 -14.74 -11.95
N THR A 381 2.35 -15.82 -11.20
CA THR A 381 3.43 -16.57 -10.53
C THR A 381 4.32 -17.36 -11.50
N SER A 382 3.81 -17.67 -12.69
CA SER A 382 4.55 -18.37 -13.74
C SER A 382 5.43 -17.47 -14.61
N VAL A 383 5.33 -16.14 -14.49
CA VAL A 383 6.14 -15.21 -15.30
C VAL A 383 7.63 -15.46 -15.10
N ARG A 384 8.36 -15.67 -16.19
CA ARG A 384 9.83 -15.83 -16.24
C ARG A 384 10.45 -14.75 -17.11
N ARG A 385 11.75 -14.50 -16.90
CA ARG A 385 12.55 -13.69 -17.82
C ARG A 385 12.64 -14.38 -19.17
N GLU A 386 12.51 -13.63 -20.24
CA GLU A 386 12.65 -14.16 -21.60
C GLU A 386 14.01 -14.85 -21.80
N ALA A 387 15.10 -14.22 -21.33
CA ALA A 387 16.44 -14.81 -21.38
C ALA A 387 16.54 -16.16 -20.64
N PHE A 388 15.80 -16.35 -19.54
CA PHE A 388 15.73 -17.64 -18.84
C PHE A 388 15.00 -18.69 -19.68
N THR A 389 13.87 -18.31 -20.29
CA THR A 389 13.11 -19.20 -21.18
C THR A 389 13.96 -19.63 -22.38
N GLN A 390 14.61 -18.67 -23.04
CA GLN A 390 15.51 -18.93 -24.17
C GLN A 390 16.70 -19.82 -23.76
N ALA A 391 17.32 -19.56 -22.60
CA ALA A 391 18.41 -20.39 -22.10
C ALA A 391 17.94 -21.84 -21.80
N ARG A 392 16.78 -22.00 -21.17
CA ARG A 392 16.18 -23.32 -20.90
C ARG A 392 15.89 -24.07 -22.19
N GLU A 393 15.32 -23.42 -23.19
CA GLU A 393 15.05 -24.00 -24.50
C GLU A 393 16.34 -24.42 -25.21
N ARG A 394 17.39 -23.59 -25.19
CA ARG A 394 18.70 -23.97 -25.73
C ARG A 394 19.27 -25.21 -25.06
N VAL A 395 19.20 -25.29 -23.72
CA VAL A 395 19.67 -26.46 -22.97
C VAL A 395 18.83 -27.69 -23.29
N MET A 396 17.50 -27.57 -23.36
CA MET A 396 16.61 -28.69 -23.70
C MET A 396 16.81 -29.19 -25.13
N SER A 397 16.97 -28.29 -26.10
CA SER A 397 17.29 -28.65 -27.49
C SER A 397 18.64 -29.38 -27.59
N ASN A 398 19.64 -28.97 -26.81
CA ASN A 398 20.93 -29.65 -26.77
C ASN A 398 20.88 -31.03 -26.08
N LEU A 399 19.91 -31.26 -25.19
CA LEU A 399 19.71 -32.54 -24.51
C LEU A 399 18.87 -33.54 -25.34
N LEU A 400 17.96 -33.05 -26.18
CA LEU A 400 17.10 -33.87 -27.04
C LEU A 400 17.69 -34.11 -28.44
N GLY A 401 18.74 -33.36 -28.82
CA GLY A 401 19.45 -33.48 -30.09
C GLY A 401 20.65 -34.45 -30.07
N ASN A 402 20.83 -35.23 -29.00
CA ASN A 402 21.87 -36.27 -28.87
C ASN A 402 21.25 -37.66 -28.78
#